data_AF-A0A349FFR1-F1
#
_entry.id   AF-A0A349FFR1-F1
#
_cell.length_a   1.000
_cell.length_b   1.000
_cell.length_c   1.000
_cell.angle_alpha   90.00
_cell.angle_beta   90.00
_cell.angle_gamma   90.00
#
_symmetry.space_group_name_H-M   'P 1'
#
loop_
_entity.id
_entity.type
_entity.pdbx_description
1 polymer ?
#
loop_
_entity_poly.entity_id
_entity_poly.type
_entity_poly.pdbx_seq_one_letter_code
_entity_poly.pdbx_strand_id
1 'polypeptide(L)'
;MPTHAYTSIDIPFNCRHTCWFCGEPSSTSLHFPHDAQSCIYLEHVLLTIPACNECQSFKYPSDLTSIWALRACIKQALISKYTKHLAIGENWTEQELIDSDFSGAILGGFGKSAWHMYEIAKQRVAFQGWLVSVDDLPLNSIDDTAGFEFNGTHYS
;
A
#
# COMPACT_ATOMS: atom_id res chain seq x y z
N MET A 1 -24.44 8.20 23.97
CA MET A 1 -23.63 8.44 22.75
C MET A 1 -23.56 7.12 22.02
N PRO A 2 -23.97 7.00 20.75
CA PRO A 2 -23.81 5.75 20.03
C PRO A 2 -22.31 5.50 19.86
N THR A 3 -21.81 4.39 20.40
CA THR A 3 -20.52 3.83 20.03
C THR A 3 -20.59 3.47 18.55
N HIS A 4 -20.06 4.33 17.68
CA HIS A 4 -19.92 4.00 16.27
C HIS A 4 -18.92 2.84 16.16
N ALA A 5 -19.43 1.63 15.96
CA ALA A 5 -18.61 0.44 15.79
C ALA A 5 -18.00 0.45 14.38
N TYR A 6 -16.72 0.12 14.27
CA TYR A 6 -16.08 -0.07 12.97
C TYR A 6 -16.56 -1.38 12.35
N THR A 7 -16.87 -1.34 11.05
CA THR A 7 -17.32 -2.49 10.27
C THR A 7 -16.18 -2.97 9.39
N SER A 8 -15.93 -4.28 9.33
CA SER A 8 -14.87 -4.81 8.47
C SER A 8 -15.30 -4.78 7.02
N ILE A 9 -14.37 -4.43 6.11
CA ILE A 9 -14.61 -4.60 4.68
C ILE A 9 -14.69 -6.08 4.33
N ASP A 10 -15.45 -6.42 3.30
CA ASP A 10 -15.47 -7.79 2.79
C ASP A 10 -14.10 -8.15 2.23
N ILE A 11 -13.67 -9.39 2.48
CA ILE A 11 -12.36 -9.90 2.06
C ILE A 11 -12.56 -11.13 1.18
N PRO A 12 -12.19 -11.05 -0.12
CA PRO A 12 -12.17 -12.20 -1.00
C PRO A 12 -11.40 -13.38 -0.40
N PHE A 13 -11.82 -14.61 -0.70
CA PHE A 13 -11.22 -15.81 -0.13
C PHE A 13 -9.69 -15.86 -0.31
N ASN A 14 -9.21 -15.46 -1.49
CA ASN A 14 -7.79 -15.41 -1.86
C ASN A 14 -7.00 -14.26 -1.22
N CYS A 15 -7.66 -13.36 -0.49
CA CYS A 15 -7.06 -12.17 0.13
C CYS A 15 -7.19 -12.14 1.66
N ARG A 16 -7.67 -13.23 2.29
CA ARG A 16 -7.98 -13.31 3.74
C ARG A 16 -6.85 -12.94 4.69
N HIS A 17 -5.60 -13.11 4.23
CA HIS A 17 -4.40 -12.79 5.00
C HIS A 17 -3.55 -11.74 4.30
N THR A 18 -4.18 -10.87 3.51
CA THR A 18 -3.49 -9.91 2.65
C THR A 18 -3.78 -8.49 3.11
N CYS A 19 -2.73 -7.68 3.24
CA CYS A 19 -2.82 -6.25 3.44
C CYS A 19 -3.47 -5.60 2.21
N TRP A 20 -4.59 -4.91 2.42
CA TRP A 20 -5.31 -4.27 1.32
C TRP A 20 -4.48 -3.20 0.58
N PHE A 21 -3.53 -2.56 1.28
CA PHE A 21 -2.71 -1.49 0.73
C PHE A 21 -1.52 -1.97 -0.11
N CYS A 22 -0.86 -3.08 0.28
CA CYS A 22 0.43 -3.46 -0.31
C CYS A 22 0.59 -4.95 -0.64
N GLY A 23 -0.38 -5.81 -0.35
CA GLY A 23 -0.32 -7.22 -0.76
C GLY A 23 0.50 -8.12 0.16
N GLU A 24 1.23 -7.56 1.12
CA GLU A 24 1.94 -8.30 2.17
C GLU A 24 0.99 -9.05 3.10
N PRO A 25 1.46 -10.04 3.87
CA PRO A 25 0.65 -10.66 4.92
C PRO A 25 0.05 -9.63 5.87
N SER A 26 -1.28 -9.67 6.05
CA SER A 26 -1.95 -8.84 7.05
C SER A 26 -1.71 -9.44 8.44
N SER A 27 -1.26 -8.58 9.36
CA SER A 27 -0.99 -8.92 10.77
C SER A 27 -1.79 -8.07 11.73
N THR A 28 -2.48 -7.06 11.23
CA THR A 28 -3.23 -6.08 12.00
C THR A 28 -4.40 -5.53 11.18
N SER A 29 -5.14 -4.60 11.76
CA SER A 29 -6.21 -3.88 11.11
C SER A 29 -6.06 -2.38 11.31
N LEU A 30 -6.45 -1.62 10.29
CA LEU A 30 -6.48 -0.16 10.32
C LEU A 30 -7.94 0.28 10.44
N HIS A 31 -8.22 1.12 11.42
CA HIS A 31 -9.53 1.74 11.65
C HIS A 31 -9.60 3.11 10.98
N PHE A 32 -10.59 3.33 10.11
CA PHE A 32 -10.75 4.56 9.35
C PHE A 32 -12.17 5.11 9.46
N PRO A 33 -12.35 6.42 9.77
CA PRO A 33 -11.33 7.41 10.15
C PRO A 33 -10.68 7.09 11.50
N HIS A 34 -9.53 7.72 11.80
CA HIS A 34 -8.92 7.58 13.14
C HIS A 34 -9.66 8.42 14.20
N ASP A 35 -10.17 9.60 13.83
CA ASP A 35 -10.87 10.51 14.74
C ASP A 35 -12.38 10.50 14.44
N ALA A 36 -13.17 10.39 15.51
CA ALA A 36 -14.62 10.46 15.46
C ALA A 36 -15.15 11.85 15.06
N GLN A 37 -14.34 12.91 15.19
CA GLN A 37 -14.71 14.25 14.75
C GLN A 37 -14.73 14.39 13.22
N SER A 38 -13.92 13.59 12.52
CA SER A 38 -13.89 13.54 11.05
C SER A 38 -15.12 12.85 10.46
N CYS A 39 -15.92 12.15 11.27
CA CYS A 39 -17.14 11.45 10.87
C CYS A 39 -18.20 12.32 10.19
N ILE A 40 -18.19 13.64 10.44
CA ILE A 40 -19.20 14.57 9.93
C ILE A 40 -19.19 14.63 8.38
N TYR A 41 -18.05 14.34 7.76
CA TYR A 41 -17.86 14.42 6.31
C TYR A 41 -17.61 13.07 5.64
N LEU A 42 -17.80 11.96 6.36
CA LEU A 42 -17.60 10.63 5.79
C LEU A 42 -18.78 10.19 4.93
N GLU A 43 -18.46 9.75 3.72
CA GLU A 43 -19.43 9.26 2.74
C GLU A 43 -19.75 7.76 2.94
N HIS A 44 -19.14 7.14 3.95
CA HIS A 44 -19.31 5.72 4.26
C HIS A 44 -19.26 5.42 5.76
N VAL A 45 -19.69 4.20 6.14
CA VAL A 45 -19.57 3.66 7.50
C VAL A 45 -18.11 3.60 7.97
N LEU A 46 -17.84 3.66 9.27
CA LEU A 46 -16.47 3.50 9.78
C LEU A 46 -15.93 2.11 9.42
N LEU A 47 -14.73 2.05 8.87
CA LEU A 47 -14.16 0.83 8.27
C LEU A 47 -13.02 0.25 9.10
N THR A 48 -12.98 -1.08 9.16
CA THR A 48 -11.81 -1.87 9.58
C THR A 48 -11.22 -2.53 8.35
N ILE A 49 -9.95 -2.21 8.06
CA ILE A 49 -9.26 -2.60 6.83
C ILE A 49 -8.08 -3.52 7.19
N PRO A 50 -7.93 -4.70 6.56
CA PRO A 50 -6.79 -5.57 6.82
C PRO A 50 -5.48 -4.91 6.37
N ALA A 51 -4.49 -4.86 7.26
CA ALA A 51 -3.23 -4.18 7.02
C ALA A 51 -2.03 -4.98 7.56
N CYS A 52 -0.86 -4.76 6.97
CA CYS A 52 0.40 -5.14 7.59
C CYS A 52 0.84 -4.05 8.57
N ASN A 53 1.75 -4.38 9.49
CA ASN A 53 2.26 -3.44 10.50
C ASN A 53 2.88 -2.17 9.88
N GLU A 54 3.50 -2.29 8.71
CA GLU A 54 4.09 -1.12 8.04
C GLU A 54 3.00 -0.15 7.57
N CYS A 55 2.01 -0.64 6.81
CA CYS A 55 0.95 0.23 6.29
C CYS A 55 0.14 0.87 7.42
N GLN A 56 -0.07 0.16 8.53
CA GLN A 56 -0.75 0.69 9.72
C GLN A 56 0.06 1.76 10.46
N SER A 57 1.40 1.73 10.37
CA SER A 57 2.27 2.68 11.05
C SER A 57 2.38 4.05 10.35
N PHE A 58 1.94 4.16 9.09
CA PHE A 58 2.02 5.42 8.37
C PHE A 58 1.01 6.44 8.91
N LYS A 59 1.47 7.67 9.08
CA LYS A 59 0.60 8.79 9.38
C LYS A 59 -0.05 9.30 8.10
N TYR A 60 -1.33 9.64 8.20
CA TYR A 60 -2.11 10.24 7.12
C TYR A 60 -2.91 11.43 7.67
N PRO A 61 -3.35 12.36 6.81
CA PRO A 61 -4.14 13.52 7.23
C PRO A 61 -5.42 13.09 7.98
N SER A 62 -5.80 13.85 9.02
CA SER A 62 -6.98 13.52 9.84
C SER A 62 -8.30 13.87 9.17
N ASP A 63 -8.27 14.71 8.15
CA ASP A 63 -9.40 15.26 7.40
C ASP A 63 -9.77 14.44 6.15
N LEU A 64 -9.17 13.26 5.97
CA LEU A 64 -9.54 12.36 4.88
C LEU A 64 -10.99 11.87 5.03
N THR A 65 -11.77 12.00 3.96
CA THR A 65 -13.21 11.68 3.92
C THR A 65 -13.54 10.35 3.25
N SER A 66 -12.55 9.72 2.59
CA SER A 66 -12.75 8.47 1.84
C SER A 66 -11.61 7.47 2.02
N ILE A 67 -11.95 6.18 1.97
CA ILE A 67 -10.97 5.07 2.02
C ILE A 67 -9.98 5.12 0.83
N TRP A 68 -10.39 5.64 -0.32
CA TRP A 68 -9.51 5.79 -1.49
C TRP A 68 -8.46 6.89 -1.28
N ALA A 69 -8.83 8.00 -0.66
CA ALA A 69 -7.87 9.04 -0.28
C ALA A 69 -6.87 8.51 0.76
N LEU A 70 -7.35 7.71 1.74
CA LEU A 70 -6.47 6.99 2.67
C LEU A 70 -5.50 6.06 1.94
N ARG A 71 -6.00 5.28 0.98
CA ARG A 71 -5.18 4.39 0.16
C ARG A 71 -4.09 5.16 -0.58
N ALA A 72 -4.45 6.27 -1.23
CA ALA A 72 -3.50 7.12 -1.93
C ALA A 72 -2.41 7.66 -0.99
N CYS A 73 -2.76 8.13 0.22
CA CYS A 73 -1.79 8.56 1.22
C CYS A 73 -0.83 7.43 1.65
N ILE A 74 -1.36 6.24 1.94
CA ILE A 74 -0.52 5.08 2.32
C ILE A 74 0.37 4.63 1.15
N LYS A 75 -0.17 4.64 -0.08
CA LYS A 75 0.61 4.35 -1.29
C LYS A 75 1.77 5.33 -1.42
N GLN A 76 1.51 6.63 -1.32
CA GLN A 76 2.53 7.67 -1.35
C GLN A 76 3.63 7.42 -0.31
N ALA A 77 3.24 7.07 0.92
CA ALA A 77 4.19 6.75 1.99
C ALA A 77 5.05 5.51 1.67
N LEU A 78 4.47 4.48 1.06
CA LEU A 78 5.21 3.30 0.58
C LEU A 78 6.25 3.68 -0.47
N ILE A 79 5.89 4.46 -1.48
CA ILE A 79 6.84 4.89 -2.53
C ILE A 79 7.99 5.68 -1.92
N SER A 80 7.68 6.65 -1.06
CA SER A 80 8.69 7.44 -0.37
C SER A 80 9.62 6.57 0.49
N LYS A 81 9.09 5.52 1.13
CA LYS A 81 9.90 4.57 1.90
C LYS A 81 10.78 3.69 1.02
N TYR A 82 10.24 3.18 -0.08
CA TYR A 82 10.90 2.24 -0.97
C TYR A 82 11.67 2.89 -2.13
N THR A 83 11.76 4.23 -2.16
CA THR A 83 12.38 5.01 -3.25
C THR A 83 13.77 4.47 -3.64
N LYS A 84 14.62 4.15 -2.65
CA LYS A 84 15.96 3.61 -2.91
C LYS A 84 15.94 2.25 -3.60
N HIS A 85 14.97 1.41 -3.28
CA HIS A 85 14.82 0.09 -3.88
C HIS A 85 14.18 0.19 -5.28
N LEU A 86 13.23 1.09 -5.47
CA LEU A 86 12.62 1.37 -6.77
C LEU A 86 13.64 1.91 -7.78
N ALA A 87 14.53 2.80 -7.33
CA ALA A 87 15.61 3.35 -8.15
C ALA A 87 16.55 2.27 -8.71
N ILE A 88 16.63 1.09 -8.10
CA ILE A 88 17.47 0.00 -8.62
C ILE A 88 16.99 -0.40 -10.03
N GLY A 89 15.69 -0.62 -10.22
CA GLY A 89 15.14 -1.00 -11.51
C GLY A 89 14.99 0.15 -12.51
N GLU A 90 15.17 1.40 -12.07
CA GLU A 90 15.30 2.56 -12.97
C GLU A 90 16.70 2.66 -13.57
N ASN A 91 17.72 2.34 -12.77
CA ASN A 91 19.13 2.52 -13.15
C ASN A 91 19.77 1.26 -13.75
N TRP A 92 19.23 0.08 -13.41
CA TRP A 92 19.79 -1.19 -13.82
C TRP A 92 18.73 -2.22 -14.15
N THR A 93 19.06 -3.08 -15.11
CA THR A 93 18.41 -4.37 -15.31
C THR A 93 18.98 -5.43 -14.37
N GLU A 94 18.26 -6.55 -14.18
CA GLU A 94 18.75 -7.69 -13.40
C GLU A 94 20.12 -8.17 -13.91
N GLN A 95 20.25 -8.29 -15.24
CA GLN A 95 21.47 -8.77 -15.88
C GLN A 95 22.65 -7.82 -15.66
N GLU A 96 22.44 -6.50 -15.78
CA GLU A 96 23.48 -5.50 -15.51
C GLU A 96 23.98 -5.56 -14.06
N LEU A 97 23.10 -5.82 -13.09
CA LEU A 97 23.49 -5.99 -11.68
C LEU A 97 24.27 -7.28 -11.43
N ILE A 98 23.95 -8.35 -12.14
CA ILE A 98 24.68 -9.62 -12.07
C ILE A 98 26.07 -9.47 -12.71
N ASP A 99 26.13 -8.78 -13.85
CA ASP A 99 27.35 -8.61 -14.66
C ASP A 99 28.30 -7.54 -14.12
N SER A 100 27.82 -6.66 -13.23
CA SER A 100 28.64 -5.61 -12.57
C SER A 100 29.74 -6.17 -11.64
N ASP A 101 29.88 -7.50 -11.53
CA ASP A 101 30.86 -8.28 -10.77
C ASP A 101 31.41 -7.53 -9.54
N PHE A 102 30.52 -7.29 -8.57
CA PHE A 102 30.89 -6.68 -7.31
C PHE A 102 31.81 -7.64 -6.53
N SER A 103 33.10 -7.56 -6.81
CA SER A 103 34.10 -8.50 -6.29
C SER A 103 34.39 -8.28 -4.80
N GLY A 104 34.64 -9.39 -4.08
CA GLY A 104 34.98 -9.41 -2.66
C GLY A 104 33.93 -10.04 -1.75
N ALA A 105 34.36 -10.53 -0.58
CA ALA A 105 33.52 -11.27 0.38
C ALA A 105 32.29 -10.49 0.89
N ILE A 106 32.26 -9.17 0.71
CA ILE A 106 31.20 -8.27 1.17
C ILE A 106 30.14 -8.02 0.09
N LEU A 107 30.51 -8.03 -1.19
CA LEU A 107 29.64 -7.57 -2.28
C LEU A 107 29.27 -8.67 -3.30
N GLY A 108 29.84 -9.86 -3.23
CA GLY A 108 29.58 -10.94 -4.21
C GLY A 108 28.12 -11.43 -4.30
N GLY A 109 27.25 -11.04 -3.36
CA GLY A 109 25.81 -11.29 -3.39
C GLY A 109 24.95 -10.04 -3.63
N PHE A 110 25.56 -8.88 -3.85
CA PHE A 110 24.88 -7.59 -3.87
C PHE A 110 23.89 -7.48 -5.03
N GLY A 111 24.28 -7.85 -6.26
CA GLY A 111 23.41 -7.73 -7.43
C GLY A 111 22.08 -8.47 -7.30
N LYS A 112 22.13 -9.76 -6.92
CA LYS A 112 20.92 -10.58 -6.69
C LYS A 112 20.06 -10.04 -5.55
N SER A 113 20.69 -9.63 -4.45
CA SER A 113 19.96 -9.08 -3.30
C SER A 113 19.30 -7.73 -3.62
N ALA A 114 20.00 -6.87 -4.37
CA ALA A 114 19.51 -5.57 -4.81
C ALA A 114 18.30 -5.72 -5.75
N TRP A 115 18.39 -6.61 -6.74
CA TRP A 115 17.28 -6.89 -7.64
C TRP A 115 16.06 -7.45 -6.89
N HIS A 116 16.27 -8.41 -5.99
CA HIS A 116 15.18 -8.95 -5.19
C HIS A 116 14.48 -7.87 -4.33
N MET A 117 15.25 -6.93 -3.76
CA MET A 117 14.66 -5.80 -3.03
C MET A 117 13.84 -4.87 -3.95
N TYR A 118 14.29 -4.65 -5.19
CA TYR A 118 13.50 -3.93 -6.19
C TYR A 118 12.19 -4.62 -6.49
N GLU A 119 12.20 -5.94 -6.72
CA GLU A 119 10.97 -6.70 -7.03
C GLU A 119 9.96 -6.63 -5.89
N ILE A 120 10.40 -6.80 -4.64
CA ILE A 120 9.54 -6.64 -3.46
C ILE A 120 8.94 -5.24 -3.41
N ALA A 121 9.77 -4.20 -3.55
CA ALA A 121 9.32 -2.81 -3.54
C ALA A 121 8.28 -2.54 -4.64
N LYS A 122 8.55 -3.00 -5.86
CA LYS A 122 7.65 -2.88 -7.01
C LYS A 122 6.33 -3.58 -6.77
N GLN A 123 6.34 -4.83 -6.31
CA GLN A 123 5.13 -5.59 -6.02
C GLN A 123 4.24 -4.89 -4.99
N ARG A 124 4.84 -4.37 -3.91
CA ARG A 124 4.10 -3.67 -2.85
C ARG A 124 3.45 -2.37 -3.32
N VAL A 125 4.19 -1.59 -4.10
CA VAL A 125 3.69 -0.32 -4.64
C VAL A 125 2.62 -0.57 -5.70
N ALA A 126 2.79 -1.57 -6.57
CA ALA A 126 1.85 -1.88 -7.66
C ALA A 126 0.57 -2.64 -7.20
N PHE A 127 0.54 -3.17 -5.97
CA PHE A 127 -0.59 -3.99 -5.52
C PHE A 127 -1.92 -3.21 -5.44
N GLN A 128 -2.95 -3.64 -6.18
CA GLN A 128 -4.22 -2.89 -6.30
C GLN A 128 -5.26 -3.14 -5.20
N GLY A 129 -5.04 -4.12 -4.32
CA GLY A 129 -6.10 -4.53 -3.41
C GLY A 129 -7.26 -5.17 -4.16
N TRP A 130 -8.46 -5.06 -3.59
CA TRP A 130 -9.71 -5.54 -4.17
C TRP A 130 -10.80 -4.49 -3.99
N LEU A 131 -11.90 -4.65 -4.72
CA LEU A 131 -13.07 -3.77 -4.62
C LEU A 131 -13.59 -3.75 -3.19
N VAL A 132 -13.85 -2.55 -2.67
CA VAL A 132 -14.30 -2.40 -1.28
C VAL A 132 -15.81 -2.54 -1.22
N SER A 133 -16.28 -3.52 -0.46
CA SER A 133 -17.68 -3.71 -0.09
C SER A 133 -17.81 -3.97 1.40
N VAL A 134 -19.02 -3.78 1.91
CA VAL A 134 -19.42 -4.15 3.27
C VAL A 134 -20.75 -4.89 3.17
N ASP A 135 -20.81 -6.11 3.69
CA ASP A 135 -22.01 -6.96 3.59
C ASP A 135 -22.47 -7.15 2.13
N ASP A 136 -21.52 -7.38 1.22
CA ASP A 136 -21.69 -7.51 -0.23
C ASP A 136 -22.22 -6.24 -0.94
N LEU A 137 -22.35 -5.12 -0.22
CA LEU A 137 -22.73 -3.83 -0.79
C LEU A 137 -21.47 -3.04 -1.17
N PRO A 138 -21.26 -2.72 -2.46
CA PRO A 138 -20.10 -1.96 -2.89
C PRO A 138 -20.17 -0.52 -2.34
N LEU A 139 -19.04 -0.01 -1.90
CA LEU A 139 -18.89 1.38 -1.52
C LEU A 139 -18.77 2.23 -2.79
N ASN A 140 -19.70 3.16 -3.01
CA ASN A 140 -19.68 4.05 -4.17
C ASN A 140 -18.43 4.93 -4.15
N SER A 141 -17.66 4.91 -5.23
CA SER A 141 -16.38 5.62 -5.35
C SER A 141 -16.54 6.92 -6.14
N ILE A 142 -16.02 8.03 -5.61
CA ILE A 142 -15.31 8.99 -6.46
C ILE A 142 -13.89 8.44 -6.55
N ASP A 143 -13.60 7.77 -7.66
CA ASP A 143 -12.28 7.22 -7.90
C ASP A 143 -11.33 8.33 -8.37
N ASP A 144 -10.70 9.00 -7.40
CA ASP A 144 -9.62 9.96 -7.67
C ASP A 144 -8.25 9.27 -7.72
N THR A 145 -8.18 7.94 -7.91
CA THR A 145 -6.91 7.26 -8.25
C THR A 145 -6.51 7.55 -9.70
N ALA A 146 -6.32 8.84 -10.01
CA ALA A 146 -5.37 9.20 -11.05
C ALA A 146 -4.04 8.60 -10.59
N GLY A 147 -3.60 7.54 -11.29
CA GLY A 147 -2.33 6.90 -10.98
C GLY A 147 -1.24 7.97 -10.94
N PHE A 148 -0.28 7.77 -10.05
CA PHE A 148 0.77 8.76 -9.87
C PHE A 148 1.98 8.34 -10.71
N GLU A 149 2.69 9.35 -11.20
CA GLU A 149 3.93 9.16 -11.94
C GLU A 149 5.11 9.30 -10.98
N PHE A 150 6.01 8.32 -10.98
CA PHE A 150 7.33 8.46 -10.38
C PHE A 150 8.37 8.31 -11.48
N ASN A 151 9.10 9.39 -11.76
CA ASN A 151 10.16 9.48 -12.77
C ASN A 151 9.79 8.88 -14.15
N GLY A 152 8.60 9.19 -14.69
CA GLY A 152 8.15 8.64 -15.98
C GLY A 152 7.44 7.28 -15.92
N THR A 153 7.46 6.60 -14.78
CA THR A 153 6.73 5.34 -14.58
C THR A 153 5.40 5.62 -13.90
N HIS A 154 4.30 5.29 -14.57
CA HIS A 154 2.96 5.42 -14.03
C HIS A 154 2.61 4.20 -13.17
N TYR A 155 2.24 4.45 -11.92
CA TYR A 155 1.75 3.45 -10.99
C TYR A 155 0.26 3.70 -10.77
N SER A 156 -0.56 2.85 -11.36
CA SER A 156 -1.97 2.67 -11.01
C SER A 156 -2.03 1.60 -9.93
#